data_AF-A0A925VQB3-F1
#
_entry.id   AF-A0A925VQB3-F1
#
_cell.length_a   1.000
_cell.length_b   1.000
_cell.length_c   1.000
_cell.angle_alpha   90.00
_cell.angle_beta   90.00
_cell.angle_gamma   90.00
#
_symmetry.space_group_name_H-M   'P 1'
#
loop_
_entity.id
_entity.type
_entity.pdbx_description
1 polymer ?
#
loop_
_entity_poly.entity_id
_entity_poly.type
_entity_poly.pdbx_seq_one_letter_code
_entity_poly.pdbx_strand_id
1 'polypeptide(L)'
;GPDMLPNYSTLTGKGLFEVVRAAVSGSSVMNKISSLTQLQELKSFAVNNKDVAAEIINGNFIVKPFDLSVGDIKMTVGGSNNISSGGLEYVTALNVSTGKLGNQLNSQLTRLTGVQNLQGTDRVTLGLNIGGTASNPTVKLTTGSVKSQAKDLVSNIVKAKVDGAKLQLQAQAKVAQDSLQREVQRKQQELEAKAQQEITKKKLELEAKAKQGFNNLLFGKPKPKPAPQDAPKPTEPEPAKADSVKAGG
;
A
#
# COMPACT_ATOMS: atom_id res chain seq x y z
N GLY A 1 -8.28 17.57 15.59
CA GLY A 1 -7.24 16.53 15.39
C GLY A 1 -6.56 16.83 14.07
N PRO A 2 -5.23 16.81 14.01
CA PRO A 2 -4.51 17.17 12.79
C PRO A 2 -4.63 16.02 11.76
N ASP A 3 -5.13 16.36 10.58
CA ASP A 3 -5.13 15.61 9.32
C ASP A 3 -5.60 14.14 9.33
N MET A 4 -6.93 13.96 9.31
CA MET A 4 -7.56 12.76 8.72
C MET A 4 -7.66 12.88 7.19
N LEU A 5 -6.56 13.18 6.51
CA LEU A 5 -6.53 13.09 5.05
C LEU A 5 -6.53 11.61 4.65
N PRO A 6 -7.43 11.18 3.76
CA PRO A 6 -7.48 9.78 3.33
C PRO A 6 -6.15 9.40 2.66
N ASN A 7 -5.66 8.19 2.93
CA ASN A 7 -4.50 7.67 2.23
C ASN A 7 -4.86 7.45 0.76
N TYR A 8 -4.49 8.40 -0.10
CA TYR A 8 -4.79 8.38 -1.52
C TYR A 8 -4.29 7.11 -2.22
N SER A 9 -3.25 6.47 -1.70
CA SER A 9 -2.72 5.20 -2.25
C SER A 9 -3.69 4.02 -2.12
N THR A 10 -4.72 4.13 -1.27
CA THR A 10 -5.78 3.11 -1.12
C THR A 10 -7.03 3.42 -1.94
N LEU A 11 -7.10 4.60 -2.55
CA LEU A 11 -8.21 5.01 -3.38
C LEU A 11 -8.15 4.26 -4.71
N THR A 12 -9.10 3.34 -4.90
CA THR A 12 -9.33 2.65 -6.17
C THR A 12 -10.80 2.77 -6.51
N GLY A 13 -11.11 3.14 -7.75
CA GLY A 13 -12.48 3.35 -8.20
C GLY A 13 -12.56 3.38 -9.72
N LYS A 14 -13.61 2.81 -10.29
CA LYS A 14 -13.88 2.85 -11.73
C LYS A 14 -15.16 3.65 -11.94
N GLY A 15 -15.12 4.61 -12.85
CA GLY A 15 -16.26 5.47 -13.13
C GLY A 15 -16.35 5.82 -14.60
N LEU A 16 -17.57 5.81 -15.12
CA LEU A 16 -17.88 6.53 -16.35
C LEU A 16 -18.43 7.89 -15.93
N PHE A 17 -17.76 8.95 -16.37
CA PHE A 17 -18.17 10.32 -16.06
C PHE A 17 -18.84 10.88 -17.30
N GLU A 18 -20.13 11.18 -17.19
CA GLU A 18 -20.83 11.95 -18.22
C GLU A 18 -20.64 13.44 -17.94
N VAL A 19 -19.95 14.12 -18.86
CA VAL A 19 -19.77 15.56 -18.82
C VAL A 19 -20.91 16.20 -19.60
N VAL A 20 -21.96 16.61 -18.90
CA VAL A 20 -23.11 17.33 -19.49
C VAL A 20 -22.65 18.67 -20.06
N ARG A 21 -21.96 19.47 -19.24
CA ARG A 21 -21.31 20.72 -19.64
C ARG A 21 -20.13 21.03 -18.73
N ALA A 22 -18.97 21.31 -19.30
CA ALA A 22 -17.80 21.79 -18.59
C ALA A 22 -17.18 22.97 -19.35
N ALA A 23 -16.97 24.09 -18.67
CA ALA A 23 -16.20 25.19 -19.21
C ALA A 23 -14.74 25.05 -18.78
N VAL A 24 -13.83 24.92 -19.74
CA VAL A 24 -12.39 24.89 -19.50
C VAL A 24 -11.86 26.28 -19.79
N SER A 25 -11.43 27.00 -18.75
CA SER A 25 -10.83 28.33 -18.86
C SER A 25 -9.71 28.49 -17.83
N GLY A 26 -8.67 29.23 -18.16
CA GLY A 26 -7.58 29.55 -17.22
C GLY A 26 -6.66 28.39 -16.86
N SER A 27 -6.73 27.26 -17.57
CA SER A 27 -5.83 26.12 -17.31
C SER A 27 -4.41 26.46 -17.77
N SER A 28 -3.44 26.38 -16.84
CA SER A 28 -2.00 26.55 -17.14
C SER A 28 -1.52 25.60 -18.24
N VAL A 29 -2.05 24.38 -18.28
CA VAL A 29 -1.74 23.39 -19.31
C VAL A 29 -2.24 23.89 -20.68
N MET A 30 -3.50 24.29 -20.76
CA MET A 30 -4.11 24.76 -22.00
C MET A 30 -3.47 26.04 -22.50
N ASN A 31 -3.09 26.95 -21.60
CA ASN A 31 -2.35 28.15 -21.95
C ASN A 31 -0.99 27.83 -22.58
N LYS A 32 -0.24 26.85 -22.04
CA LYS A 32 1.03 26.42 -22.65
C LYS A 32 0.82 25.74 -24.01
N ILE A 33 -0.21 24.91 -24.15
CA ILE A 33 -0.56 24.28 -25.43
C ILE A 33 -0.92 25.36 -26.46
N SER A 34 -1.76 26.33 -26.08
CA SER A 34 -2.14 27.45 -26.93
C SER A 34 -0.93 28.28 -27.35
N SER A 35 -0.01 28.60 -26.43
CA SER A 35 1.21 29.33 -26.76
C SER A 35 2.14 28.58 -27.70
N LEU A 36 2.25 27.26 -27.56
CA LEU A 36 3.09 26.43 -28.43
C LEU A 36 2.48 26.24 -29.82
N THR A 37 1.16 26.07 -29.90
CA THR A 37 0.44 25.80 -31.14
C THR A 37 -0.09 27.05 -31.83
N GLN A 38 -0.05 28.18 -31.14
CA GLN A 38 -0.64 29.48 -31.50
C GLN A 38 -2.17 29.48 -31.64
N LEU A 39 -2.84 28.43 -31.15
CA LEU A 39 -4.29 28.27 -31.24
C LEU A 39 -4.96 28.93 -30.01
N GLN A 40 -5.48 30.14 -30.19
CA GLN A 40 -6.14 30.88 -29.11
C GLN A 40 -7.44 30.21 -28.63
N GLU A 41 -8.12 29.46 -29.51
CA GLU A 41 -9.34 28.69 -29.22
C GLU A 41 -9.14 27.66 -28.09
N LEU A 42 -7.90 27.23 -27.83
CA LEU A 42 -7.60 26.27 -26.76
C LEU A 42 -7.52 26.92 -25.37
N LYS A 43 -7.45 28.26 -25.26
CA LYS A 43 -7.39 28.95 -23.96
C LYS A 43 -8.71 28.88 -23.20
N SER A 44 -9.82 28.90 -23.93
CA SER A 44 -11.16 28.85 -23.35
C SER A 44 -12.10 28.11 -24.28
N PHE A 45 -12.68 27.01 -23.80
CA PHE A 45 -13.66 26.24 -24.56
C PHE A 45 -14.66 25.56 -23.64
N ALA A 46 -15.84 25.27 -24.17
CA ALA A 46 -16.85 24.46 -23.50
C ALA A 46 -16.87 23.05 -24.07
N VAL A 47 -16.89 22.06 -23.19
CA VAL A 47 -17.14 20.66 -23.50
C VAL A 47 -18.59 20.38 -23.15
N ASN A 48 -19.36 19.84 -24.10
CA ASN A 48 -20.75 19.45 -23.87
C ASN A 48 -20.94 17.98 -24.26
N ASN A 49 -21.73 17.26 -23.48
CA ASN A 49 -22.14 15.86 -23.67
C ASN A 49 -20.98 14.95 -24.08
N LYS A 50 -20.06 14.70 -23.14
CA LYS A 50 -18.93 13.77 -23.35
C LYS A 50 -18.84 12.72 -22.28
N ASP A 51 -18.77 11.47 -22.72
CA ASP A 51 -18.47 10.34 -21.86
C ASP A 51 -16.96 10.21 -21.69
N VAL A 52 -16.50 10.39 -20.46
CA VAL A 52 -15.10 10.24 -20.08
C VAL A 52 -14.98 9.03 -19.19
N ALA A 53 -14.39 7.96 -19.72
CA ALA A 53 -14.06 6.79 -18.92
C ALA A 53 -12.77 7.06 -18.13
N ALA A 54 -12.86 7.07 -16.80
CA ALA A 54 -11.71 7.24 -15.93
C ALA A 54 -11.68 6.19 -14.82
N GLU A 55 -10.47 5.88 -14.38
CA GLU A 55 -10.20 4.86 -13.38
C GLU A 55 -9.16 5.39 -12.41
N ILE A 56 -9.43 5.26 -11.12
CA ILE A 56 -8.47 5.54 -10.06
C ILE A 56 -7.87 4.20 -9.64
N ILE A 57 -6.55 4.09 -9.72
CA ILE A 57 -5.79 2.92 -9.23
C ILE A 57 -4.71 3.42 -8.29
N ASN A 58 -4.80 3.04 -7.01
CA ASN A 58 -3.83 3.41 -5.98
C ASN A 58 -3.52 4.91 -5.95
N GLY A 59 -4.55 5.76 -6.02
CA GLY A 59 -4.40 7.22 -6.00
C GLY A 59 -3.89 7.85 -7.30
N ASN A 60 -3.80 7.08 -8.40
CA ASN A 60 -3.54 7.61 -9.74
C ASN A 60 -4.85 7.66 -10.48
N PHE A 61 -5.29 8.86 -10.86
CA PHE A 61 -6.44 9.07 -11.72
C PHE A 61 -6.01 8.87 -13.16
N ILE A 62 -6.57 7.87 -13.83
CA ILE A 62 -6.23 7.43 -15.17
C ILE A 62 -7.41 7.76 -16.07
N VAL A 63 -7.17 8.57 -17.10
CA VAL A 63 -8.17 8.99 -18.06
C VAL A 63 -7.95 8.23 -19.35
N LYS A 64 -8.93 7.42 -19.75
CA LYS A 64 -8.85 6.71 -21.03
C LYS A 64 -8.89 7.71 -22.19
N PRO A 65 -8.22 7.42 -23.32
CA PRO A 65 -8.23 8.30 -24.46
C PRO A 65 -9.65 8.55 -24.95
N PHE A 66 -10.07 9.82 -24.99
CA PHE A 66 -11.37 10.22 -25.53
C PHE A 66 -11.22 11.36 -26.54
N ASP A 67 -12.17 11.43 -27.47
CA ASP A 67 -12.19 12.40 -28.55
C ASP A 67 -13.18 13.54 -28.20
N LEU A 68 -12.74 14.78 -28.36
CA LEU A 68 -13.54 15.98 -28.17
C LEU A 68 -13.29 16.97 -29.32
N SER A 69 -14.20 17.93 -29.49
CA SER A 69 -14.11 18.91 -30.57
C SER A 69 -14.25 20.30 -29.98
N VAL A 70 -13.30 21.17 -30.33
CA VAL A 70 -13.23 22.57 -29.89
C VAL A 70 -13.25 23.44 -31.15
N GLY A 71 -14.42 23.97 -31.50
CA GLY A 71 -14.60 24.66 -32.78
C GLY A 71 -14.28 23.74 -33.96
N ASP A 72 -13.32 24.14 -34.79
CA ASP A 72 -12.82 23.33 -35.92
C ASP A 72 -11.71 22.34 -35.50
N ILE A 73 -11.30 22.30 -34.23
CA ILE A 73 -10.18 21.48 -33.76
C ILE A 73 -10.70 20.16 -33.21
N LYS A 74 -10.28 19.03 -33.80
CA LYS A 74 -10.53 17.70 -33.20
C LYS A 74 -9.39 17.38 -32.26
N MET A 75 -9.70 17.15 -30.98
CA MET A 75 -8.71 16.85 -29.95
C MET A 75 -8.94 15.45 -29.37
N THR A 76 -7.88 14.66 -29.24
CA THR A 76 -7.88 13.39 -28.49
C THR A 76 -7.01 13.57 -27.26
N VAL A 77 -7.51 13.26 -26.07
CA VAL A 77 -6.71 13.38 -24.84
C VAL A 77 -6.82 12.09 -24.02
N GLY A 78 -5.69 11.63 -23.47
CA GLY A 78 -5.64 10.49 -22.56
C GLY A 78 -4.36 10.52 -21.74
N GLY A 79 -4.38 9.92 -20.55
CA GLY A 79 -3.24 9.99 -19.65
C GLY A 79 -3.56 9.63 -18.22
N SER A 80 -2.76 10.16 -17.29
CA SER A 80 -3.00 10.03 -15.87
C SER A 80 -2.52 11.26 -15.09
N ASN A 81 -3.11 11.47 -13.93
CA ASN A 81 -2.56 12.32 -12.89
C ASN A 81 -2.43 11.55 -11.58
N ASN A 82 -1.32 11.78 -10.88
CA ASN A 82 -1.16 11.28 -9.54
C ASN A 82 -1.84 12.26 -8.56
N ILE A 83 -2.82 11.78 -7.78
CA ILE A 83 -3.60 12.61 -6.85
C ILE A 83 -2.73 13.03 -5.65
N SER A 84 -1.75 12.21 -5.26
CA SER A 84 -0.90 12.47 -4.10
C SER A 84 0.26 13.44 -4.40
N SER A 85 0.93 13.30 -5.54
CA SER A 85 2.09 14.11 -5.92
C SER A 85 1.74 15.25 -6.88
N GLY A 86 0.51 15.28 -7.42
CA GLY A 86 0.07 16.26 -8.42
C GLY A 86 0.78 16.13 -9.77
N GLY A 87 1.49 15.03 -10.00
CA GLY A 87 2.18 14.74 -11.26
C GLY A 87 1.19 14.51 -12.40
N LEU A 88 1.48 15.07 -13.56
CA LEU A 88 0.69 14.95 -14.78
C LEU A 88 1.46 14.15 -15.82
N GLU A 89 0.79 13.22 -16.48
CA GLU A 89 1.33 12.53 -17.64
C GLU A 89 0.20 12.27 -18.65
N TYR A 90 0.08 13.18 -19.61
CA TYR A 90 -0.98 13.15 -20.62
C TYR A 90 -0.40 13.22 -22.01
N VAL A 91 -1.10 12.58 -22.96
CA VAL A 91 -0.85 12.71 -24.38
C VAL A 91 -2.08 13.31 -25.03
N THR A 92 -1.87 14.32 -25.86
CA THR A 92 -2.93 15.04 -26.57
C THR A 92 -2.64 15.09 -28.06
N ALA A 93 -3.62 14.73 -28.88
CA ALA A 93 -3.59 14.90 -30.32
C ALA A 93 -4.46 16.09 -30.69
N LEU A 94 -3.95 17.00 -31.51
CA LEU A 94 -4.72 18.11 -32.06
C LEU A 94 -4.74 17.97 -33.57
N ASN A 95 -5.91 17.68 -34.13
CA ASN A 95 -6.11 17.69 -35.57
C ASN A 95 -6.71 19.03 -35.98
N VAL A 96 -5.91 19.84 -36.67
CA VAL A 96 -6.18 21.24 -36.98
C VAL A 96 -6.01 21.49 -38.47
N SER A 97 -6.77 22.43 -39.02
CA SER A 97 -6.59 22.88 -40.40
C SER A 97 -5.23 23.57 -40.58
N THR A 98 -4.54 23.28 -41.67
CA THR A 98 -3.19 23.82 -41.94
C THR A 98 -3.17 25.35 -42.02
N GLY A 99 -4.26 25.97 -42.47
CA GLY A 99 -4.41 27.43 -42.47
C GLY A 99 -4.40 28.08 -41.08
N LYS A 100 -4.65 27.33 -40.00
CA LYS A 100 -4.56 27.82 -38.61
C LYS A 100 -3.20 27.60 -37.97
N LEU A 101 -2.30 26.85 -38.63
CA LEU A 101 -0.97 26.57 -38.12
C LEU A 101 -0.02 27.70 -38.50
N GLY A 102 0.70 28.24 -37.51
CA GLY A 102 1.74 29.23 -37.77
C GLY A 102 2.98 28.63 -38.44
N ASN A 103 3.69 29.47 -39.21
CA ASN A 103 4.93 29.10 -39.91
C ASN A 103 6.00 28.47 -38.98
N GLN A 104 6.07 28.94 -37.73
CA GLN A 104 6.99 28.40 -36.73
C GLN A 104 6.65 26.96 -36.33
N LEU A 105 5.37 26.66 -36.13
CA LEU A 105 4.96 25.30 -35.79
C LEU A 105 5.11 24.36 -36.98
N ASN A 106 4.83 24.85 -38.19
CA ASN A 106 5.05 24.10 -39.43
C ASN A 106 6.50 23.66 -39.58
N SER A 107 7.47 24.58 -39.39
CA SER A 107 8.89 24.25 -39.47
C SER A 107 9.36 23.28 -38.37
N GLN A 108 8.86 23.42 -37.13
CA GLN A 108 9.14 22.45 -36.08
C GLN A 108 8.57 21.07 -36.38
N LEU A 109 7.35 21.01 -36.93
CA LEU A 109 6.72 19.76 -37.28
C LEU A 109 7.45 19.07 -38.44
N THR A 110 7.86 19.81 -39.47
CA THR A 110 8.72 19.29 -40.54
C THR A 110 10.04 18.76 -40.00
N ARG A 111 10.68 19.46 -39.06
CA ARG A 111 11.93 18.98 -38.42
C ARG A 111 11.73 17.69 -37.63
N LEU A 112 10.59 17.54 -36.96
CA LEU A 112 10.35 16.38 -36.11
C LEU A 112 9.81 15.17 -36.90
N THR A 113 8.98 15.41 -37.91
CA THR A 113 8.29 14.35 -38.69
C THR A 113 9.00 14.02 -39.99
N GLY A 114 9.90 14.89 -40.47
CA GLY A 114 10.49 14.82 -41.81
C GLY A 114 9.52 15.19 -42.94
N VAL A 115 8.24 15.47 -42.64
CA VAL A 115 7.22 15.82 -43.63
C VAL A 115 7.40 17.28 -44.06
N GLN A 116 7.95 17.46 -45.26
CA GLN A 116 8.28 18.77 -45.84
C GLN A 116 7.08 19.47 -46.47
N ASN A 117 6.02 18.72 -46.83
CA ASN A 117 4.86 19.25 -47.55
C ASN A 117 3.55 19.03 -46.79
N LEU A 118 3.35 19.78 -45.71
CA LEU A 118 2.05 19.88 -45.05
C LEU A 118 1.05 20.71 -45.88
N GLN A 119 1.53 21.44 -46.90
CA GLN A 119 0.72 22.28 -47.78
C GLN A 119 -0.25 21.53 -48.71
N GLY A 120 -0.15 20.20 -48.82
CA GLY A 120 -1.08 19.36 -49.58
C GLY A 120 -2.10 18.60 -48.71
N THR A 121 -2.06 18.79 -47.39
CA THR A 121 -3.02 18.17 -46.47
C THR A 121 -3.89 19.26 -45.87
N ASP A 122 -5.21 19.14 -46.01
CA ASP A 122 -6.16 20.12 -45.45
C ASP A 122 -6.03 20.22 -43.92
N ARG A 123 -5.60 19.13 -43.28
CA ARG A 123 -5.52 19.01 -41.81
C ARG A 123 -4.28 18.26 -41.35
N VAL A 124 -3.70 18.73 -40.25
CA VAL A 124 -2.49 18.15 -39.66
C VAL A 124 -2.78 17.72 -38.24
N THR A 125 -2.27 16.56 -37.86
CA THR A 125 -2.35 16.04 -36.49
C THR A 125 -1.06 16.36 -35.74
N LEU A 126 -1.16 17.20 -34.72
CA LEU A 126 -0.08 17.52 -33.79
C LEU A 126 -0.15 16.60 -32.59
N GLY A 127 0.94 15.91 -32.27
CA GLY A 127 1.07 15.22 -30.99
C GLY A 127 1.69 16.11 -29.93
N LEU A 128 1.17 16.03 -28.71
CA LEU A 128 1.65 16.75 -27.55
C LEU A 128 1.77 15.80 -26.36
N ASN A 129 2.93 15.79 -25.72
CA ASN A 129 3.13 15.18 -24.41
C ASN A 129 3.10 16.27 -23.35
N ILE A 130 2.28 16.05 -22.32
CA ILE A 130 2.07 16.95 -21.20
C ILE A 130 2.59 16.23 -19.95
N GLY A 131 3.61 16.81 -19.34
CA GLY A 131 4.23 16.33 -18.11
C GLY A 131 4.24 17.40 -17.01
N GLY A 132 5.01 17.15 -15.95
CA GLY A 132 5.21 18.10 -14.86
C GLY A 132 4.11 18.01 -13.81
N THR A 133 3.73 19.16 -13.23
CA THR A 133 2.67 19.23 -12.21
C THR A 133 1.56 20.18 -12.64
N ALA A 134 0.42 20.16 -11.95
CA ALA A 134 -0.66 21.11 -12.19
C ALA A 134 -0.20 22.58 -12.13
N SER A 135 0.73 22.88 -11.22
CA SER A 135 1.28 24.24 -11.04
C SER A 135 2.35 24.59 -12.07
N ASN A 136 3.17 23.62 -12.49
CA ASN A 136 4.19 23.82 -13.51
C ASN A 136 4.15 22.73 -14.58
N PRO A 137 3.20 22.81 -15.53
CA PRO A 137 3.09 21.82 -16.59
C PRO A 137 4.20 22.01 -17.61
N THR A 138 4.68 20.92 -18.17
CA THR A 138 5.64 20.91 -19.28
C THR A 138 4.96 20.33 -20.51
N VAL A 139 4.95 21.05 -21.62
CA VAL A 139 4.30 20.60 -22.85
C VAL A 139 5.35 20.49 -23.94
N LYS A 140 5.41 19.33 -24.60
CA LYS A 140 6.38 19.03 -25.66
C LYS A 140 5.66 18.47 -26.89
N LEU A 141 6.09 18.90 -28.07
CA LEU A 141 5.58 18.37 -29.33
C LEU A 141 6.12 16.94 -29.57
N THR A 142 5.29 16.05 -30.10
CA THR A 142 5.65 14.68 -30.46
C THR A 142 5.05 14.30 -31.82
N THR A 143 5.65 13.30 -32.45
CA THR A 143 5.39 12.90 -33.84
C THR A 143 4.75 11.54 -33.98
N GLY A 144 4.54 10.85 -32.87
CA GLY A 144 3.91 9.54 -32.86
C GLY A 144 2.40 9.60 -33.07
N SER A 145 1.83 8.45 -33.46
CA SER A 145 0.39 8.24 -33.46
C SER A 145 -0.14 8.36 -32.02
N VAL A 146 -0.61 9.55 -31.66
CA VAL A 146 -1.00 9.91 -30.29
C VAL A 146 -2.06 8.97 -29.74
N LYS A 147 -3.00 8.50 -30.57
CA LYS A 147 -4.05 7.58 -30.12
C LYS A 147 -3.46 6.23 -29.67
N SER A 148 -2.40 5.73 -30.32
CA SER A 148 -1.66 4.56 -29.83
C SER A 148 -0.91 4.93 -28.56
N GLN A 149 -0.11 6.00 -28.59
CA GLN A 149 0.71 6.42 -27.44
C GLN A 149 -0.12 6.64 -26.17
N ALA A 150 -1.32 7.23 -26.29
CA ALA A 150 -2.21 7.45 -25.16
C ALA A 150 -2.79 6.13 -24.63
N LYS A 151 -3.15 5.19 -25.52
CA LYS A 151 -3.58 3.83 -25.13
C LYS A 151 -2.46 3.06 -24.46
N ASP A 152 -1.26 3.11 -25.03
CA ASP A 152 -0.06 2.43 -24.54
C ASP A 152 0.35 3.02 -23.19
N LEU A 153 0.38 4.35 -23.06
CA LEU A 153 0.64 5.04 -21.81
C LEU A 153 -0.36 4.62 -20.73
N VAL A 154 -1.66 4.72 -21.02
CA VAL A 154 -2.71 4.33 -20.08
C VAL A 154 -2.60 2.85 -19.72
N SER A 155 -2.40 1.96 -20.69
CA SER A 155 -2.24 0.53 -20.45
C SER A 155 -1.01 0.23 -19.60
N ASN A 156 0.11 0.91 -19.86
CA ASN A 156 1.37 0.71 -19.12
C ASN A 156 1.25 1.23 -17.69
N ILE A 157 0.59 2.37 -17.49
CA ILE A 157 0.32 2.90 -16.16
C ILE A 157 -0.59 1.95 -15.39
N VAL A 158 -1.68 1.48 -15.99
CA VAL A 158 -2.57 0.50 -15.37
C VAL A 158 -1.79 -0.76 -14.97
N LYS A 159 -1.02 -1.36 -15.90
CA LYS A 159 -0.20 -2.55 -15.62
C LYS A 159 0.80 -2.29 -14.48
N ALA A 160 1.61 -1.24 -14.58
CA ALA A 160 2.62 -0.91 -13.60
C ALA A 160 2.04 -0.63 -12.21
N LYS A 161 0.86 0.01 -12.13
CA LYS A 161 0.20 0.28 -10.85
C LYS A 161 -0.47 -0.95 -10.27
N VAL A 162 -1.05 -1.84 -11.08
CA VAL A 162 -1.62 -3.11 -10.62
C VAL A 162 -0.51 -4.06 -10.12
N ASP A 163 0.58 -4.18 -10.86
CA ASP A 163 1.72 -5.02 -10.46
C ASP A 163 2.42 -4.44 -9.21
N GLY A 164 2.58 -3.11 -9.16
CA GLY A 164 3.05 -2.42 -7.97
C GLY A 164 2.16 -2.65 -6.75
N ALA A 165 0.83 -2.64 -6.91
CA ALA A 165 -0.11 -2.94 -5.83
C ALA A 165 0.06 -4.38 -5.32
N LYS A 166 0.18 -5.35 -6.23
CA LYS A 166 0.38 -6.77 -5.85
C LYS A 166 1.68 -6.93 -5.07
N LEU A 167 2.76 -6.30 -5.52
CA LEU A 167 4.05 -6.34 -4.82
C LEU A 167 3.99 -5.64 -3.45
N GLN A 168 3.34 -4.48 -3.36
CA GLN A 168 3.17 -3.79 -2.08
C GLN A 168 2.29 -4.57 -1.10
N LEU A 169 1.21 -5.21 -1.58
CA LEU A 169 0.37 -6.06 -0.74
C LEU A 169 1.12 -7.30 -0.27
N GLN A 170 1.92 -7.94 -1.12
CA GLN A 170 2.77 -9.06 -0.71
C GLN A 170 3.84 -8.64 0.30
N ALA A 171 4.47 -7.48 0.08
CA ALA A 171 5.46 -6.93 1.01
C ALA A 171 4.83 -6.57 2.37
N GLN A 172 3.67 -5.92 2.37
CA GLN A 172 2.94 -5.60 3.61
C GLN A 172 2.43 -6.86 4.33
N ALA A 173 1.92 -7.85 3.58
CA ALA A 173 1.50 -9.12 4.16
C ALA A 173 2.68 -9.88 4.79
N LYS A 174 3.85 -9.86 4.14
CA LYS A 174 5.07 -10.48 4.68
C LYS A 174 5.58 -9.76 5.92
N VAL A 175 5.60 -8.42 5.91
CA VAL A 175 5.98 -7.61 7.08
C VAL A 175 5.01 -7.81 8.25
N ALA A 176 3.70 -7.88 7.97
CA ALA A 176 2.68 -8.13 8.98
C ALA A 176 2.76 -9.55 9.55
N GLN A 177 3.05 -10.56 8.71
CA GLN A 177 3.33 -11.92 9.17
C GLN A 177 4.59 -11.98 10.02
N ASP A 178 5.69 -11.36 9.58
CA ASP A 178 6.94 -11.32 10.33
C ASP A 178 6.80 -10.56 11.66
N SER A 179 5.94 -9.53 11.76
CA SER A 179 5.65 -8.86 13.03
C SER A 179 4.82 -9.75 13.96
N LEU A 180 3.78 -10.40 13.45
CA LEU A 180 2.96 -11.32 14.25
C LEU A 180 3.78 -12.52 14.73
N GLN A 181 4.64 -13.08 13.88
CA GLN A 181 5.48 -14.23 14.21
C GLN A 181 6.54 -13.86 15.26
N ARG A 182 7.13 -12.65 15.18
CA ARG A 182 8.02 -12.12 16.22
C ARG A 182 7.31 -11.89 17.55
N GLU A 183 6.07 -11.42 17.54
CA GLU A 183 5.28 -11.25 18.77
C GLU A 183 4.91 -12.60 19.41
N VAL A 184 4.55 -13.60 18.61
CA VAL A 184 4.27 -14.96 19.08
C VAL A 184 5.53 -15.58 19.68
N GLN A 185 6.68 -15.47 19.00
CA GLN A 185 7.96 -15.96 19.52
C GLN A 185 8.36 -15.26 20.82
N ARG A 186 8.20 -13.94 20.91
CA ARG A 186 8.51 -13.20 22.14
C ARG A 186 7.64 -13.67 23.31
N LYS A 187 6.34 -13.88 23.08
CA LYS A 187 5.44 -14.41 24.13
C LYS A 187 5.79 -15.84 24.54
N GLN A 188 6.19 -16.71 23.60
CA GLN A 188 6.67 -18.06 23.93
C GLN A 188 7.95 -18.02 24.76
N GLN A 189 8.94 -17.20 24.37
CA GLN A 189 10.19 -17.06 25.12
C GLN A 189 9.96 -16.49 26.53
N GLU A 190 9.05 -15.53 26.69
CA GLU A 190 8.69 -15.00 28.01
C GLU A 190 8.00 -16.04 28.89
N LEU A 191 7.14 -16.90 28.33
CA LEU A 191 6.49 -18.01 29.04
C LEU A 191 7.48 -19.09 29.44
N GLU A 192 8.38 -19.48 28.54
CA GLU A 192 9.43 -20.47 28.81
C GLU A 192 10.42 -19.96 29.86
N ALA A 193 10.84 -18.69 29.77
CA ALA A 193 11.72 -18.07 30.76
C ALA A 193 11.07 -18.04 32.15
N LYS A 194 9.76 -17.73 32.24
CA LYS A 194 9.02 -17.79 33.51
C LYS A 194 8.91 -19.22 34.04
N ALA A 195 8.63 -20.20 33.18
CA ALA A 195 8.57 -21.61 33.58
C ALA A 195 9.93 -22.13 34.08
N GLN A 196 11.04 -21.78 33.42
CA GLN A 196 12.38 -22.16 33.87
C GLN A 196 12.77 -21.48 35.18
N GLN A 197 12.38 -20.22 35.40
CA GLN A 197 12.59 -19.53 36.68
C GLN A 197 11.84 -20.21 37.82
N GLU A 198 10.60 -20.63 37.60
CA GLU A 198 9.83 -21.36 38.61
C GLU A 198 10.39 -22.77 38.88
N ILE A 199 10.83 -23.49 37.84
CA ILE A 199 11.48 -24.79 38.00
C ILE A 199 12.81 -24.64 38.75
N THR A 200 13.59 -23.62 38.46
CA THR A 200 14.88 -23.37 39.13
C THR A 200 14.68 -22.97 40.57
N LYS A 201 13.69 -22.11 40.87
CA LYS A 201 13.29 -21.79 42.25
C LYS A 201 12.85 -23.02 43.02
N LYS A 202 11.97 -23.85 42.44
CA LYS A 202 11.52 -25.10 43.07
C LYS A 202 12.65 -26.10 43.29
N LYS A 203 13.59 -26.23 42.35
CA LYS A 203 14.79 -27.08 42.51
C LYS A 203 15.72 -26.56 43.61
N LEU A 204 15.97 -25.25 43.66
CA LEU A 204 16.78 -24.63 44.72
C LEU A 204 16.12 -24.77 46.10
N GLU A 205 14.79 -24.65 46.19
CA GLU A 205 14.05 -24.89 47.43
C GLU A 205 14.07 -26.37 47.86
N LEU A 206 13.94 -27.30 46.91
CA LEU A 206 14.07 -28.74 47.15
C LEU A 206 15.49 -29.11 47.61
N GLU A 207 16.52 -28.54 46.99
CA GLU A 207 17.91 -28.78 47.35
C GLU A 207 18.26 -28.14 48.70
N ALA A 208 17.73 -26.95 49.00
CA ALA A 208 17.85 -26.32 50.31
C ALA A 208 17.16 -27.15 51.40
N LYS A 209 15.97 -27.69 51.14
CA LYS A 209 15.26 -28.61 52.06
C LYS A 209 15.99 -29.94 52.21
N ALA A 210 16.56 -30.49 51.14
CA ALA A 210 17.37 -31.71 51.19
C ALA A 210 18.67 -31.52 51.98
N LYS A 211 19.36 -30.38 51.79
CA LYS A 211 20.55 -30.01 52.56
C LYS A 211 20.23 -29.77 54.03
N GLN A 212 19.10 -29.13 54.36
CA GLN A 212 18.65 -28.98 55.74
C GLN A 212 18.31 -30.33 56.40
N GLY A 213 17.63 -31.24 55.69
CA GLY A 213 17.36 -32.60 56.17
C GLY A 213 18.64 -33.41 56.39
N PHE A 214 19.61 -33.29 55.49
CA PHE A 214 20.91 -33.96 55.59
C PHE A 214 21.77 -33.40 56.73
N ASN A 215 21.75 -32.08 56.96
CA ASN A 215 22.48 -31.45 58.07
C ASN A 215 21.93 -31.86 59.44
N ASN A 216 20.60 -31.96 59.58
CA ASN A 216 19.97 -32.47 60.80
C ASN A 216 20.27 -33.95 61.06
N LEU A 217 20.45 -34.75 60.00
CA LEU A 217 20.80 -36.17 60.12
C LEU A 217 22.29 -36.39 60.45
N LEU A 218 23.18 -35.50 60.02
CA LEU A 218 24.64 -35.61 60.20
C LEU A 218 25.20 -34.97 61.48
N PHE A 219 24.57 -33.91 62.00
CA PHE A 219 25.08 -33.15 63.15
C PHE A 219 24.29 -33.35 64.45
N GLY A 220 23.23 -34.17 64.44
CA GLY A 220 22.58 -34.66 65.66
C GLY A 220 23.44 -35.69 66.38
N LYS A 221 24.39 -35.25 67.21
CA LYS A 221 25.17 -36.16 68.07
C LYS A 221 24.40 -36.58 69.33
N PRO A 222 24.59 -37.84 69.79
CA PRO A 222 23.91 -38.45 70.92
C PRO A 222 24.55 -38.02 72.25
N LYS A 223 23.80 -38.06 73.36
CA LYS A 223 24.35 -38.01 74.73
C LYS A 223 23.36 -38.62 75.75
N PRO A 224 23.82 -39.07 76.93
CA PRO A 224 24.02 -40.48 77.26
C PRO A 224 23.17 -40.98 78.44
N LYS A 225 23.15 -42.32 78.62
CA LYS A 225 22.43 -43.08 79.67
C LYS A 225 23.13 -42.98 81.04
N PRO A 226 22.41 -43.11 82.17
CA PRO A 226 22.42 -44.41 82.88
C PRO A 226 21.04 -44.84 83.43
N ALA A 227 20.86 -46.15 83.60
CA ALA A 227 19.68 -46.86 84.15
C ALA A 227 19.81 -47.02 85.69
N PRO A 228 18.80 -47.43 86.51
CA PRO A 228 17.92 -48.61 86.32
C PRO A 228 16.43 -48.52 86.77
N GLN A 229 15.65 -49.47 86.23
CA GLN A 229 14.39 -50.13 86.68
C GLN A 229 13.45 -49.44 87.69
N ASP A 230 12.18 -49.25 87.30
CA ASP A 230 11.02 -49.93 87.90
C ASP A 230 9.71 -49.68 87.10
N ALA A 231 8.84 -50.70 87.05
CA ALA A 231 7.52 -50.75 86.39
C ALA A 231 6.46 -49.96 87.20
N PRO A 232 5.12 -50.00 86.93
CA PRO A 232 4.32 -50.47 85.77
C PRO A 232 3.20 -49.47 85.31
N LYS A 233 2.53 -49.79 84.17
CA LYS A 233 1.08 -49.63 83.77
C LYS A 233 0.21 -48.42 84.24
N PRO A 234 -1.01 -48.20 83.70
CA PRO A 234 -1.65 -48.56 82.41
C PRO A 234 -2.16 -47.24 81.72
N THR A 235 -2.86 -47.15 80.58
CA THR A 235 -4.08 -47.82 80.12
C THR A 235 -4.41 -47.24 78.72
N GLU A 236 -4.83 -48.14 77.82
CA GLU A 236 -5.69 -47.97 76.64
C GLU A 236 -6.85 -46.95 76.77
N PRO A 237 -7.59 -46.57 75.70
CA PRO A 237 -7.75 -47.32 74.44
C PRO A 237 -7.70 -46.54 73.11
N GLU A 238 -7.35 -47.31 72.07
CA GLU A 238 -7.79 -47.26 70.65
C GLU A 238 -9.35 -47.24 70.54
N PRO A 239 -10.04 -47.23 69.35
CA PRO A 239 -9.59 -47.68 68.04
C PRO A 239 -10.06 -46.87 66.82
N ALA A 240 -9.49 -47.18 65.66
CA ALA A 240 -10.27 -47.24 64.42
C ALA A 240 -9.72 -48.37 63.52
N LYS A 241 -10.42 -49.51 63.59
CA LYS A 241 -10.19 -50.75 62.85
C LYS A 241 -10.36 -50.54 61.34
N ALA A 242 -9.57 -51.26 60.55
CA ALA A 242 -9.98 -51.74 59.24
C ALA A 242 -9.48 -53.18 59.01
N ASP A 243 -10.42 -53.99 58.54
CA ASP A 243 -10.30 -55.22 57.77
C ASP A 243 -9.72 -56.49 58.41
N SER A 244 -10.55 -57.53 58.43
CA SER A 244 -10.27 -58.76 57.66
C SER A 244 -11.43 -59.77 57.66
N VAL A 245 -11.78 -60.21 56.44
CA VAL A 245 -11.85 -61.62 55.99
C VAL A 245 -12.96 -62.54 56.56
N LYS A 246 -13.90 -62.84 55.66
CA LYS A 246 -14.24 -64.18 55.10
C LYS A 246 -14.47 -65.38 56.03
N ALA A 247 -15.62 -66.03 55.76
CA ALA A 247 -15.90 -67.47 55.73
C ALA A 247 -16.74 -68.09 56.87
N GLY A 248 -17.86 -68.66 56.46
CA GLY A 248 -18.23 -70.03 56.82
C GLY A 248 -19.33 -70.20 57.86
N GLY A 249 -20.47 -70.77 57.43
CA GLY A 249 -21.50 -71.33 58.30
C GLY A 249 -22.88 -70.76 58.05
#